data_AF-A0A948KDU3-F1
#
_entry.id   AF-A0A948KDU3-F1
#
_cell.length_a   1.000
_cell.length_b   1.000
_cell.length_c   1.000
_cell.angle_alpha   90.00
_cell.angle_beta   90.00
_cell.angle_gamma   90.00
#
_symmetry.space_group_name_H-M   'P 1'
#
loop_
_entity.id
_entity.type
_entity.pdbx_description
1 polymer ?
#
loop_
_entity_poly.entity_id
_entity_poly.type
_entity_poly.pdbx_seq_one_letter_code
_entity_poly.pdbx_strand_id
1 'polypeptide(L)' 'MKYKDLRDFIAQLEQRGLLTRIKQEIDPVLEMTEIADRTLRAGGPALLFENPKGFD' A
#
# COMPACT_ATOMS: atom_id res chain seq x y z
N MET A 1 -4.84 10.45 16.99
CA MET A 1 -4.72 8.99 17.17
C MET A 1 -3.29 8.67 17.53
N LYS A 2 -3.06 7.85 18.54
CA LYS A 2 -1.71 7.41 18.91
C LYS A 2 -1.56 5.97 18.47
N TYR A 3 -0.82 5.76 17.38
CA TYR A 3 -0.47 4.43 16.91
C TYR A 3 0.69 3.89 17.73
N LYS A 4 0.68 2.59 18.02
CA LYS A 4 1.77 1.92 18.75
C LYS A 4 3.01 1.75 17.88
N ASP A 5 2.79 1.38 16.62
CA ASP A 5 3.80 1.22 15.58
C ASP A 5 3.16 1.29 14.17
N LEU A 6 3.96 1.03 13.14
CA LEU A 6 3.48 1.02 11.76
C LEU A 6 2.47 -0.11 11.47
N ARG A 7 2.58 -1.27 12.13
CA ARG A 7 1.68 -2.40 11.92
C ARG A 7 0.29 -2.11 12.49
N ASP A 8 0.24 -1.48 13.66
CA ASP A 8 -0.99 -0.95 14.27
C ASP A 8 -1.64 0.12 13.37
N PHE A 9 -0.84 1.01 12.78
CA PHE A 9 -1.34 1.98 11.81
C PHE A 9 -1.96 1.31 10.57
N ILE A 10 -1.25 0.35 9.95
CA ILE A 10 -1.74 -0.39 8.77
C ILE A 10 -3.04 -1.15 9.10
N ALA A 11 -3.10 -1.83 10.24
CA ALA A 11 -4.29 -2.56 10.66
C ALA A 11 -5.50 -1.63 10.84
N GLN A 12 -5.29 -0.43 11.38
CA GLN A 12 -6.37 0.55 11.52
C GLN A 12 -6.83 1.16 10.19
N LEU A 13 -5.93 1.32 9.21
CA LEU A 13 -6.32 1.70 7.85
C LEU A 13 -7.18 0.61 7.19
N GLU A 14 -6.79 -0.66 7.35
CA GLU A 14 -7.54 -1.81 6.82
C GLU A 14 -8.95 -1.91 7.44
N GLN A 15 -9.06 -1.79 8.77
CA GLN A 15 -10.35 -1.79 9.47
C GLN A 15 -11.30 -0.68 9.00
N ARG A 16 -10.76 0.44 8.50
CA ARG A 16 -11.53 1.59 8.02
C ARG A 16 -11.82 1.54 6.52
N GLY A 17 -11.36 0.52 5.81
CA GLY A 17 -11.45 0.45 4.35
C GLY A 17 -10.58 1.50 3.64
N LEU A 18 -9.56 2.03 4.32
CA LEU A 18 -8.63 3.04 3.79
C LEU A 18 -7.32 2.43 3.29
N LEU A 19 -7.23 1.10 3.24
CA LEU A 19 -6.07 0.34 2.76
C LEU A 19 -6.49 -0.63 1.66
N THR A 20 -5.71 -0.69 0.59
CA THR A 20 -5.78 -1.75 -0.41
C THR A 20 -4.49 -2.56 -0.38
N ARG A 21 -4.61 -3.89 -0.25
CA ARG A 21 -3.47 -4.81 -0.35
C ARG A 21 -3.30 -5.27 -1.79
N ILE A 22 -2.08 -5.17 -2.30
CA ILE A 22 -1.69 -5.64 -3.63
C ILE A 22 -0.82 -6.89 -3.43
N LYS A 23 -1.45 -8.04 -3.65
CA LYS A 23 -0.83 -9.38 -3.49
C LYS A 23 -0.14 -9.88 -4.74
N GLN A 24 -0.45 -9.27 -5.89
CA GLN A 24 0.19 -9.59 -7.15
C GLN A 24 1.67 -9.22 -7.07
N GLU A 25 2.52 -9.99 -7.78
CA GLU A 25 3.92 -9.60 -7.96
C GLU A 25 3.99 -8.28 -8.74
N ILE A 26 4.67 -7.28 -8.18
CA ILE A 26 4.81 -5.94 -8.78
C ILE A 26 6.29 -5.59 -8.90
N ASP A 27 6.69 -5.05 -10.04
CA ASP A 27 8.03 -4.50 -10.23
C ASP A 27 8.20 -3.19 -9.42
N PRO A 28 9.16 -3.13 -8.49
CA PRO A 28 9.43 -1.88 -7.76
C PRO A 28 9.89 -0.75 -8.68
N VAL A 29 10.47 -1.08 -9.84
CA VAL A 29 10.95 -0.12 -10.83
C VAL A 29 9.80 0.25 -11.76
N LEU A 30 9.36 1.52 -11.65
CA LEU A 30 8.30 2.16 -12.45
C LEU A 30 6.88 1.66 -12.19
N GLU A 31 6.61 0.36 -12.10
CA GLU A 31 5.24 -0.16 -11.93
C GLU A 31 4.64 0.24 -10.58
N MET A 32 5.35 -0.01 -9.48
CA MET A 32 4.92 0.44 -8.15
C MET A 32 4.68 1.96 -8.08
N THR A 33 5.50 2.74 -8.79
CA THR A 33 5.41 4.20 -8.81
C THR A 33 4.20 4.69 -9.63
N GLU A 34 3.91 4.08 -10.77
CA GLU A 34 2.72 4.43 -11.57
C GLU A 34 1.44 4.15 -10.79
N ILE A 35 1.34 2.97 -10.15
CA ILE A 35 0.18 2.59 -9.35
C ILE A 35 -0.02 3.59 -8.20
N ALA A 36 1.06 4.01 -7.55
CA ALA A 36 1.01 5.01 -6.48
C ALA A 36 0.58 6.40 -7.00
N ASP A 37 1.15 6.89 -8.12
CA ASP A 37 0.79 8.19 -8.71
C ASP A 37 -0.68 8.22 -9.14
N ARG A 38 -1.16 7.18 -9.84
CA ARG A 38 -2.56 7.07 -10.26
C ARG A 38 -3.50 7.05 -9.07
N THR A 39 -3.16 6.30 -8.02
CA THR A 39 -3.97 6.23 -6.79
C THR A 39 -3.99 7.57 -6.07
N LEU A 40 -2.85 8.25 -5.98
CA LEU A 40 -2.76 9.58 -5.35
C LEU A 40 -3.60 10.61 -6.10
N ARG A 41 -3.53 10.66 -7.43
CA ARG A 41 -4.32 11.58 -8.27
C ARG A 41 -5.82 11.34 -8.16
N ALA A 42 -6.22 10.09 -7.94
CA ALA A 42 -7.62 9.72 -7.71
C ALA A 42 -8.10 9.99 -6.27
N GLY A 43 -7.22 10.42 -5.35
CA GLY A 43 -7.54 10.52 -3.92
C GLY A 43 -7.85 9.16 -3.29
N GLY A 44 -7.24 8.10 -3.82
CA GLY A 44 -7.50 6.72 -3.45
C GLY A 44 -6.92 6.30 -2.09
N PRO A 45 -7.15 5.04 -1.68
CA PRO A 45 -6.71 4.51 -0.40
C PRO A 45 -5.18 4.35 -0.35
N ALA A 46 -4.66 4.11 0.86
CA ALA A 46 -3.28 3.69 1.03
C ALA A 46 -3.05 2.32 0.35
N LEU A 47 -1.84 2.11 -0.16
CA LEU A 47 -1.45 0.88 -0.84
C LEU A 47 -0.42 0.12 0.00
N LEU A 48 -0.61 -1.19 0.14
CA LEU A 48 0.37 -2.11 0.69
C LEU A 48 0.73 -3.15 -0.36
N PHE A 49 1.94 -3.06 -0.90
CA PHE A 49 2.50 -4.05 -1.82
C PHE A 49 3.12 -5.20 -1.02
N GLU A 50 2.63 -6.41 -1.22
CA GLU A 50 3.05 -7.59 -0.44
C GLU A 50 4.04 -8.50 -1.18
N ASN A 51 4.19 -8.31 -2.49
CA ASN A 51 5.05 -9.13 -3.33
C ASN A 51 5.88 -8.29 -4.33
N PRO A 52 6.84 -7.48 -3.85
CA PRO A 52 7.77 -6.78 -4.73
C PRO A 52 8.74 -7.75 -5.41
N LYS A 53 8.79 -7.72 -6.75
CA LYS A 53 9.67 -8.56 -7.54
C LYS A 53 11.15 -8.37 -7.13
N GLY A 54 11.83 -9.48 -6.82
CA GLY A 54 13.25 -9.47 -6.45
C GLY A 54 13.54 -9.16 -4.98
N PHE A 55 12.52 -9.14 -4.12
CA PHE A 55 12.64 -8.93 -2.68
C PHE A 55 11.85 -10.03 -1.96
N ASP A 56 12.55 -11.14 -1.65
CA ASP A 56 12.08 -12.24 -0.78
C ASP A 56 12.49 -12.00 0.69
#